data_AF-A0A933HQK0-F1
#
_entry.id   AF-A0A933HQK0-F1
#
_cell.length_a   1.000
_cell.length_b   1.000
_cell.length_c   1.000
_cell.angle_alpha   90.00
_cell.angle_beta   90.00
_cell.angle_gamma   90.00
#
_symmetry.space_group_name_H-M   'P 1'
#
loop_
_entity.id
_entity.type
_entity.pdbx_description
1 polymer ?
#
loop_
_entity_poly.entity_id
_entity_poly.type
_entity_poly.pdbx_seq_one_letter_code
_entity_poly.pdbx_strand_id
1 'polypeptide(L)'
;MKVASLADVKARLSAYIEELPTGGPVIITRNGKTAAVLIAPEDDEDLERLLLARSPHFQALLNKSRQSIEAGKGLPRAEFWKAVKRRDATRVTKR
;
A
#
# COMPACT_ATOMS: atom_id res chain seq x y z
N MET A 1 -20.15 3.13 -3.68
CA MET A 1 -19.92 2.13 -2.61
C MET A 1 -21.15 1.24 -2.46
N LYS A 2 -20.97 -0.07 -2.63
CA LYS A 2 -22.04 -1.09 -2.63
C LYS A 2 -21.81 -2.11 -1.51
N VAL A 3 -22.86 -2.73 -0.99
CA VAL A 3 -22.75 -3.83 -0.01
C VAL A 3 -23.38 -5.08 -0.62
N ALA A 4 -22.66 -6.19 -0.61
CA ALA A 4 -23.10 -7.45 -1.19
C ALA A 4 -22.81 -8.63 -0.26
N SER A 5 -23.58 -9.72 -0.38
CA SER A 5 -23.29 -10.95 0.34
C SER A 5 -22.18 -11.73 -0.34
N LEU A 6 -21.42 -12.52 0.41
CA LEU A 6 -20.38 -13.41 -0.13
C LEU A 6 -20.94 -14.40 -1.15
N ALA A 7 -22.16 -14.90 -0.92
CA ALA A 7 -22.83 -15.79 -1.86
C ALA A 7 -23.10 -15.09 -3.20
N ASP A 8 -23.55 -13.83 -3.13
CA ASP A 8 -23.84 -13.03 -4.31
C ASP A 8 -22.58 -12.68 -5.11
N VAL A 9 -21.52 -12.24 -4.42
CA VAL A 9 -20.24 -11.93 -5.06
C VAL A 9 -19.64 -13.17 -5.72
N LYS A 10 -19.75 -14.36 -5.10
CA LYS A 10 -19.28 -15.61 -5.71
C LYS A 10 -20.01 -15.94 -7.02
N ALA A 11 -21.32 -15.71 -7.07
CA ALA A 11 -22.12 -16.00 -8.26
C ALA A 11 -21.86 -15.01 -9.41
N ARG A 12 -21.41 -13.78 -9.10
CA ARG A 12 -21.35 -12.66 -10.04
C ARG A 12 -20.01 -11.90 -10.02
N LEU A 13 -18.91 -12.56 -9.65
CA LEU A 13 -17.63 -11.89 -9.39
C LEU A 13 -17.15 -11.05 -10.58
N SER A 14 -17.26 -11.56 -11.81
CA SER A 14 -16.84 -10.83 -13.02
C SER A 14 -17.61 -9.52 -13.19
N ALA A 15 -18.94 -9.53 -13.02
CA ALA A 15 -19.76 -8.33 -13.11
C ALA A 15 -19.37 -7.31 -12.02
N TYR A 16 -19.07 -7.77 -10.81
CA TYR A 16 -18.56 -6.88 -9.76
C TYR A 16 -17.23 -6.24 -10.18
N ILE A 17 -16.28 -7.01 -10.74
CA ILE A 17 -14.99 -6.49 -11.19
C ILE A 17 -15.16 -5.43 -12.30
N GLU A 18 -16.03 -5.69 -13.27
CA GLU A 18 -16.35 -4.76 -14.36
C GLU A 18 -17.02 -3.47 -13.86
N GLU A 19 -17.83 -3.54 -12.80
CA GLU A 19 -18.51 -2.39 -12.18
C GLU A 19 -17.57 -1.54 -11.30
N LEU A 20 -16.47 -2.09 -10.75
CA LEU A 20 -15.63 -1.38 -9.77
C LEU A 20 -15.11 0.00 -10.23
N PRO A 21 -14.63 0.19 -11.47
CA PRO A 21 -14.05 1.46 -11.89
C PRO A 21 -15.05 2.64 -11.85
N THR A 22 -16.35 2.35 -11.99
CA THR A 22 -17.40 3.38 -12.01
C THR A 22 -18.28 3.37 -10.76
N GLY A 23 -18.53 2.19 -10.18
CA GLY A 23 -19.37 2.00 -8.98
C GLY A 23 -18.62 2.16 -7.65
N GLY A 24 -17.29 2.15 -7.70
CA GLY A 24 -16.41 2.23 -6.54
C GLY A 24 -16.40 0.95 -5.68
N PRO A 25 -15.88 1.03 -4.43
CA PRO A 25 -15.65 -0.13 -3.58
C PRO A 25 -16.91 -0.94 -3.24
N VAL A 26 -16.75 -2.26 -3.15
CA VAL A 26 -17.81 -3.21 -2.75
C VAL A 26 -17.46 -3.85 -1.41
N ILE A 27 -18.30 -3.66 -0.41
CA ILE A 27 -18.19 -4.31 0.90
C ILE A 27 -18.84 -5.69 0.82
N ILE A 28 -18.07 -6.74 1.12
CA ILE A 28 -18.54 -8.12 1.10
C ILE A 28 -18.88 -8.56 2.53
N THR A 29 -20.10 -9.05 2.71
CA THR A 29 -20.60 -9.57 3.99
C THR A 29 -20.67 -11.10 4.01
N ARG A 30 -20.37 -11.72 5.16
CA ARG A 30 -20.56 -13.14 5.43
C ARG A 30 -21.43 -13.27 6.68
N ASN A 31 -22.57 -13.94 6.57
CA ASN A 31 -23.54 -14.10 7.67
C ASN A 31 -23.93 -12.75 8.31
N GLY A 32 -24.18 -11.73 7.49
CA GLY A 32 -24.57 -10.39 7.93
C GLY A 32 -23.43 -9.51 8.48
N LYS A 33 -22.19 -10.02 8.56
CA LYS A 33 -21.02 -9.26 9.05
C LYS A 33 -20.07 -8.90 7.91
N THR A 34 -19.49 -7.70 7.94
CA THR A 34 -18.43 -7.31 7.01
C THR A 34 -17.25 -8.26 7.10
N ALA A 35 -16.83 -8.81 5.96
CA ALA A 35 -15.78 -9.82 5.88
C ALA A 35 -14.62 -9.41 4.96
N ALA A 36 -14.90 -8.68 3.88
CA ALA A 36 -13.89 -8.20 2.94
C ALA A 36 -14.37 -6.93 2.22
N VAL A 37 -13.46 -6.31 1.49
CA VAL A 37 -13.76 -5.23 0.53
C VAL A 37 -13.10 -5.57 -0.81
N LEU A 38 -13.81 -5.33 -1.90
CA LEU A 38 -13.26 -5.38 -3.25
C LEU A 38 -13.06 -3.95 -3.75
N ILE A 39 -11.84 -3.66 -4.19
CA ILE A 39 -11.39 -2.35 -4.68
C ILE A 39 -10.56 -2.61 -5.93
N ALA A 40 -10.86 -1.89 -7.01
CA ALA A 40 -9.98 -1.87 -8.18
C ALA A 40 -8.94 -0.76 -7.97
N PRO A 41 -7.65 -1.03 -8.20
CA PRO A 41 -6.65 0.02 -8.22
C PRO A 41 -6.87 0.93 -9.43
N GLU A 42 -6.54 2.21 -9.28
CA GLU A 42 -6.59 3.18 -10.40
C GLU A 42 -5.48 2.90 -11.42
N ASP A 43 -4.29 2.53 -10.93
CA ASP A 43 -3.11 2.19 -11.71
C ASP A 43 -2.16 1.27 -10.92
N ASP A 44 -1.01 0.93 -11.52
CA ASP A 44 -0.01 0.07 -10.89
C ASP A 44 0.58 0.69 -9.61
N GLU A 45 0.65 2.02 -9.52
CA GLU A 45 1.19 2.72 -8.37
C GLU A 45 0.20 2.69 -7.19
N ASP A 46 -1.10 2.86 -7.47
CA ASP A 46 -2.17 2.68 -6.50
C ASP A 46 -2.25 1.22 -6.01
N LEU A 47 -2.09 0.25 -6.89
CA LEU A 47 -2.00 -1.15 -6.50
C LEU A 47 -0.85 -1.39 -5.50
N GLU A 48 0.34 -0.86 -5.78
CA GLU A 48 1.48 -0.96 -4.86
C GLU A 48 1.14 -0.33 -3.50
N ARG A 49 0.55 0.87 -3.50
CA ARG A 49 0.13 1.56 -2.27
C ARG A 49 -0.87 0.74 -1.46
N LEU A 50 -1.88 0.15 -2.09
CA LEU A 50 -2.87 -0.72 -1.43
C LEU A 50 -2.22 -1.93 -0.76
N LEU A 51 -1.26 -2.57 -1.44
CA LEU A 51 -0.51 -3.71 -0.89
C LEU A 51 0.38 -3.29 0.28
N LEU A 52 1.13 -2.17 0.15
CA LEU A 52 2.02 -1.67 1.19
C LEU A 52 1.26 -1.18 2.43
N ALA A 53 0.08 -0.57 2.25
CA ALA A 53 -0.77 -0.11 3.35
C ALA A 53 -1.18 -1.26 4.29
N ARG A 54 -1.33 -2.48 3.76
CA ARG A 54 -1.72 -3.68 4.54
C ARG A 54 -0.55 -4.59 4.90
N SER A 55 0.67 -4.33 4.41
CA SER A 55 1.85 -5.19 4.64
C SER A 55 2.40 -5.06 6.07
N PRO A 56 2.34 -6.11 6.93
CA PRO A 56 2.81 -6.01 8.31
C PRO A 56 4.31 -5.70 8.40
N HIS A 57 5.11 -6.28 7.50
CA HIS A 57 6.55 -6.05 7.46
C HIS A 57 6.89 -4.60 7.12
N PHE A 58 6.24 -4.05 6.10
CA PHE A 58 6.46 -2.67 5.70
C PHE A 58 6.03 -1.69 6.79
N GLN A 59 4.88 -1.93 7.43
CA GLN A 59 4.44 -1.11 8.56
C GLN A 59 5.41 -1.18 9.75
N ALA A 60 5.95 -2.35 10.06
CA ALA A 60 6.97 -2.49 11.10
C ALA A 60 8.25 -1.69 10.77
N LEU A 61 8.69 -1.72 9.51
CA LEU A 61 9.83 -0.94 9.03
C LEU A 61 9.59 0.58 9.17
N LEU A 62 8.42 1.06 8.76
CA LEU A 62 8.05 2.48 8.89
C LEU A 62 7.99 2.90 10.35
N ASN A 63 7.39 2.09 11.22
CA ASN A 63 7.30 2.39 12.65
C ASN A 63 8.68 2.46 13.31
N LYS A 64 9.58 1.52 12.99
CA LYS A 64 10.97 1.56 13.47
C LYS A 64 11.68 2.83 12.98
N SER A 65 11.49 3.20 11.72
CA SER A 65 12.09 4.41 11.14
C SER A 65 11.58 5.68 11.82
N ARG A 66 10.27 5.79 12.07
CA ARG A 66 9.65 6.92 12.79
C ARG A 66 10.21 7.06 14.20
N GLN A 67 10.25 5.96 14.96
CA GLN A 67 10.84 5.95 16.32
C GLN A 67 12.32 6.37 16.31
N SER A 68 13.08 5.96 15.30
CA SER A 68 14.47 6.36 15.15
C SER A 68 14.61 7.87 14.93
N ILE A 69 13.74 8.47 14.11
CA ILE A 69 13.71 9.92 13.86
C ILE A 69 13.31 10.68 15.13
N GLU A 70 12.26 10.24 15.82
CA GLU A 70 11.80 10.82 17.09
C GLU A 70 12.89 10.77 18.17
N ALA A 71 13.67 9.68 18.21
CA ALA A 71 14.82 9.54 19.10
C ALA A 71 16.07 10.35 18.66
N GLY A 72 15.95 11.25 17.67
CA GLY A 72 17.04 12.10 17.19
C GLY A 72 18.08 11.39 16.33
N LYS A 73 17.83 10.15 15.90
CA LYS A 73 18.74 9.36 15.05
C LYS A 73 18.50 9.58 13.55
N GLY A 74 17.75 10.61 13.19
CA GLY A 74 17.59 11.05 11.81
C GLY A 74 18.84 11.76 11.29
N LEU A 75 18.96 11.87 9.96
CA LEU A 75 20.02 12.67 9.33
C LEU A 75 19.49 14.07 9.02
N PRO A 76 20.19 15.15 9.44
CA PRO A 76 19.92 16.49 8.93
C PRO A 76 20.04 16.53 7.41
N ARG A 77 19.21 17.37 6.75
CA ARG A 77 19.16 17.48 5.27
C ARG A 77 20.54 17.62 4.62
N ALA A 78 21.42 18.46 5.18
CA ALA A 78 22.76 18.68 4.65
C ALA A 78 23.60 17.40 4.67
N GLU A 79 23.58 16.67 5.79
CA GLU A 79 24.30 15.40 5.95
C GLU A 79 23.71 14.29 5.07
N PHE A 80 22.38 14.26 4.90
CA PHE A 80 21.72 13.35 3.98
C PHE A 80 22.26 13.50 2.54
N TRP A 81 22.27 14.70 1.99
CA TRP A 81 22.76 14.92 0.62
C TRP A 81 24.26 14.65 0.48
N LYS A 82 25.05 14.92 1.53
CA LYS A 82 26.47 14.53 1.56
C LYS A 82 26.65 13.02 1.53
N ALA A 83 25.78 12.25 2.20
CA ALA A 83 25.81 10.78 2.17
C ALA A 83 25.40 10.22 0.80
N VAL A 84 24.33 10.75 0.19
CA VAL A 84 23.86 10.34 -1.15
C VAL A 84 24.95 10.54 -2.20
N LYS A 85 25.55 11.74 -2.27
CA LYS A 85 26.64 12.05 -3.21
C LYS A 85 27.84 11.10 -3.06
N ARG A 86 28.23 10.79 -1.82
CA ARG A 86 29.32 9.83 -1.55
C ARG A 86 29.00 8.43 -2.07
N ARG A 87 27.76 7.96 -1.90
CA ARG A 87 27.33 6.65 -2.38
C ARG A 87 27.39 6.55 -3.89
N ASP A 88 26.92 7.57 -4.59
CA ASP A 88 26.90 7.59 -6.06
C ASP A 88 28.32 7.63 -6.64
N ALA A 89 29.22 8.45 -6.07
CA ALA A 89 30.63 8.49 -6.45
C ALA A 89 31.32 7.12 -6.28
N THR A 90 31.01 6.39 -5.21
CA THR A 90 31.56 5.04 -4.95
C THR A 90 31.04 3.99 -5.93
N ARG A 91 29.84 4.20 -6.49
CA ARG A 91 29.22 3.28 -7.45
C ARG A 91 29.76 3.49 -8.87
N VAL A 92 30.17 4.71 -9.19
CA VAL A 92 30.81 5.07 -10.46
C VAL A 92 32.24 4.50 -10.53
N THR A 93 32.99 4.51 -9.43
CA THR A 93 34.39 4.00 -9.41
C THR A 93 34.51 2.48 -9.39
N LYS A 94 33.40 1.75 -9.16
CA LYS A 94 33.35 0.28 -9.19
C LYS A 94 32.85 -0.30 -10.53
N ARG A 95 32.55 0.55 -11.52
CA ARG A 95 32.27 0.16 -12.90
C ARG A 95 33.48 0.44 -13.77
#